data_AF-A0A920PA67-F1
#
_entry.id   AF-A0A920PA67-F1
#
_cell.length_a   1.000
_cell.length_b   1.000
_cell.length_c   1.000
_cell.angle_alpha   90.00
_cell.angle_beta   90.00
_cell.angle_gamma   90.00
#
_symmetry.space_group_name_H-M   'P 1'
#
loop_
_entity.id
_entity.type
_entity.pdbx_description
1 polymer ?
#
loop_
_entity_poly.entity_id
_entity_poly.type
_entity_poly.pdbx_seq_one_letter_code
_entity_poly.pdbx_strand_id
1 'polypeptide(L)' 'MSTIAVEVVYRGIFQKTLARNIVRSIVFAARKEGKIGTAFGRYGDSPERNGIPAKQFAIVADTAEELEENLAVYKGA' A
#
# COMPACT_ATOMS: atom_id res chain seq x y z
N MET A 1 18.04 4.20 6.05
CA MET A 1 17.13 3.46 6.95
C MET A 1 15.97 4.34 7.37
N SER A 2 15.12 4.70 6.41
CA SER A 2 13.78 5.20 6.69
C SER A 2 12.80 4.43 5.82
N THR A 3 12.30 3.31 6.32
CA THR A 3 11.20 2.59 5.67
C THR A 3 9.91 3.34 5.94
N ILE A 4 9.14 3.64 4.88
CA ILE A 4 7.88 4.37 4.98
C ILE A 4 6.75 3.43 4.57
N ALA A 5 5.88 3.11 5.53
CA ALA A 5 4.63 2.40 5.30
C ALA A 5 3.46 3.40 5.38
N VAL A 6 2.67 3.46 4.31
CA VAL A 6 1.49 4.32 4.22
C VAL A 6 0.24 3.47 4.09
N GLU A 7 -0.69 3.63 5.02
CA GLU A 7 -2.02 3.06 4.96
C GLU A 7 -3.03 4.09 4.46
N VAL A 8 -3.75 3.76 3.39
CA VAL A 8 -4.86 4.57 2.88
C VAL A 8 -6.16 3.86 3.19
N VAL A 9 -6.92 4.44 4.12
CA VAL A 9 -8.29 4.00 4.45
C VAL A 9 -9.28 4.73 3.55
N TYR A 10 -10.19 3.98 2.94
CA TYR A 10 -11.18 4.52 2.00
C TYR A 10 -12.51 3.77 2.10
N ARG A 11 -13.56 4.36 1.55
CA ARG A 11 -14.88 3.73 1.42
C ARG A 11 -14.90 2.80 0.20
N GLY A 12 -15.17 1.52 0.45
CA GLY A 12 -15.21 0.49 -0.56
C GLY A 12 -16.14 0.82 -1.72
N ILE A 13 -15.79 0.31 -2.91
CA ILE A 13 -16.44 0.55 -4.21
C ILE A 13 -16.26 1.99 -4.74
N PHE A 14 -16.67 3.02 -4.01
CA PHE A 14 -16.68 4.40 -4.53
C PHE A 14 -15.29 5.03 -4.58
N GLN A 15 -14.48 4.82 -3.54
CA GLN A 15 -13.17 5.47 -3.43
C GLN A 15 -12.01 4.54 -3.82
N LYS A 16 -12.30 3.31 -4.28
CA LYS A 16 -11.27 2.28 -4.55
C LYS A 16 -10.23 2.73 -5.58
N THR A 17 -10.68 3.40 -6.64
CA THR A 17 -9.79 3.86 -7.71
C THR A 17 -8.87 4.97 -7.22
N LEU A 18 -9.40 5.92 -6.43
CA LEU A 18 -8.62 6.99 -5.84
C LEU A 18 -7.58 6.42 -4.87
N ALA A 19 -8.00 5.55 -3.95
CA ALA A 19 -7.09 4.93 -2.99
C ALA A 19 -5.96 4.15 -3.67
N ARG A 20 -6.30 3.34 -4.69
CA ARG A 20 -5.32 2.62 -5.50
C ARG A 20 -4.34 3.55 -6.22
N ASN A 21 -4.81 4.68 -6.75
CA ASN A 21 -3.96 5.62 -7.44
C ASN A 21 -3.03 6.35 -6.46
N ILE A 22 -3.49 6.70 -5.25
CA ILE A 22 -2.64 7.31 -4.22
C ILE A 22 -1.46 6.40 -3.87
N VAL A 23 -1.72 5.14 -3.51
CA VAL A 23 -0.65 4.21 -3.11
C VAL A 23 0.33 3.91 -4.25
N ARG A 24 -0.16 3.81 -5.50
CA ARG A 24 0.70 3.60 -6.67
C ARG A 24 1.55 4.83 -6.99
N SER A 25 0.98 6.03 -6.89
CA SER A 25 1.72 7.28 -7.09
C SER A 25 2.85 7.45 -6.08
N ILE A 26 2.65 7.07 -4.82
CA ILE A 26 3.71 7.06 -3.79
C ILE A 26 4.85 6.13 -4.22
N VAL A 27 4.54 4.89 -4.61
CA VAL A 27 5.57 3.92 -5.06
C VAL A 27 6.27 4.40 -6.32
N PHE A 28 5.56 5.00 -7.28
CA PHE A 28 6.17 5.55 -8.49
C PHE A 28 7.07 6.75 -8.21
N ALA A 29 6.69 7.63 -7.29
CA ALA A 29 7.55 8.73 -6.84
C ALA A 29 8.82 8.20 -6.17
N ALA A 30 8.68 7.23 -5.26
CA ALA A 30 9.82 6.58 -4.61
C ALA A 30 10.77 5.90 -5.60
N ARG A 31 10.24 5.22 -6.63
CA ARG A 31 11.08 4.64 -7.68
C ARG A 31 11.85 5.67 -8.48
N LYS A 32 11.31 6.88 -8.68
CA LYS A 32 12.06 7.98 -9.30
C LYS A 32 13.21 8.49 -8.43
N GLU A 33 13.10 8.34 -7.11
CA GLU A 33 14.17 8.63 -6.15
C GLU A 33 15.19 7.48 -6.00
N GLY A 34 15.07 6.40 -6.79
CA GLY A 34 15.98 5.24 -6.71
C GLY A 34 15.64 4.26 -5.57
N LYS A 35 14.55 4.46 -4.84
CA LYS A 35 14.06 3.55 -3.81
C LYS A 35 13.24 2.42 -4.43
N ILE A 36 13.01 1.38 -3.64
CA ILE A 36 12.10 0.30 -4.02
C ILE A 36 10.80 0.39 -3.25
N GLY A 37 9.71 -0.12 -3.82
CA GLY A 37 8.43 -0.12 -3.14
C GLY A 37 7.38 -0.99 -3.82
N THR A 38 6.31 -1.23 -3.08
CA THR A 38 5.18 -2.06 -3.47
C THR A 38 3.87 -1.48 -2.96
N ALA A 39 2.78 -1.73 -3.69
CA ALA A 39 1.45 -1.30 -3.30
C ALA A 39 0.45 -2.44 -3.45
N PHE A 40 -0.41 -2.64 -2.46
CA PHE A 40 -1.38 -3.74 -2.43
C PHE A 40 -2.62 -3.39 -1.59
N GLY A 41 -3.73 -4.06 -1.86
CA GLY A 41 -4.95 -3.97 -1.03
C GLY A 41 -4.93 -4.98 0.11
N ARG A 42 -5.65 -4.70 1.21
CA ARG A 42 -5.86 -5.67 2.27
C ARG A 42 -6.69 -6.85 1.75
N TYR A 43 -6.18 -8.06 1.90
CA TYR A 43 -6.83 -9.25 1.37
C TYR A 43 -8.22 -9.48 2.00
N GLY A 44 -8.36 -9.27 3.30
CA GLY A 44 -9.63 -9.42 4.02
C GLY A 44 -10.75 -8.46 3.59
N ASP A 45 -10.42 -7.40 2.82
CA ASP A 45 -11.42 -6.50 2.26
C ASP A 45 -11.97 -6.97 0.90
N SER A 46 -11.42 -8.03 0.32
CA SER A 46 -11.84 -8.55 -0.99
C SER A 46 -12.90 -9.65 -0.83
N PRO A 47 -14.08 -9.55 -1.49
CA PRO A 47 -14.52 -8.45 -2.34
C PRO A 47 -14.94 -7.21 -1.54
N GLU A 48 -14.57 -6.03 -2.06
CA GLU A 48 -14.92 -4.76 -1.41
C GLU A 48 -16.44 -4.55 -1.38
N ARG A 49 -16.94 -4.06 -0.26
CA ARG A 49 -18.37 -3.79 -0.04
C ARG A 49 -18.67 -2.30 -0.06
N ASN A 50 -19.87 -1.96 -0.52
CA ASN A 50 -20.30 -0.57 -0.66
C ASN A 50 -20.24 0.16 0.70
N GLY A 51 -19.44 1.23 0.78
CA GLY A 51 -19.36 2.09 1.98
C GLY A 51 -18.62 1.49 3.18
N ILE A 52 -18.29 0.19 3.14
CA ILE A 52 -17.47 -0.47 4.16
C ILE A 52 -16.02 0.01 4.02
N PRO A 53 -15.36 0.43 5.11
CA PRO A 53 -13.96 0.82 5.06
C PRO A 53 -13.09 -0.32 4.54
N ALA A 54 -12.23 -0.01 3.58
CA ALA A 54 -11.20 -0.89 3.07
C ALA A 54 -9.83 -0.20 3.13
N LYS A 55 -8.75 -0.99 3.04
CA LYS A 55 -7.38 -0.50 3.11
C LYS A 55 -6.55 -0.82 1.86
N GLN A 56 -5.74 0.15 1.45
CA GLN A 56 -4.65 0.00 0.50
C GLN A 56 -3.35 0.40 1.20
N PHE A 57 -2.27 -0.26 0.86
CA PHE A 57 -0.95 -0.04 1.44
C PHE A 57 0.04 0.39 0.36
N ALA A 58 0.95 1.28 0.71
CA ALA A 58 2.20 1.53 0.00
C ALA A 58 3.35 1.35 0.98
N ILE A 59 4.33 0.52 0.62
CA ILE A 59 5.56 0.32 1.39
C ILE A 59 6.72 0.71 0.49
N VAL A 60 7.60 1.57 1.00
CA VAL A 60 8.80 2.06 0.32
C VAL A 60 10.00 1.86 1.24
N ALA A 61 11.07 1.31 0.69
CA ALA A 61 12.31 1.03 1.43
C ALA A 61 13.55 1.35 0.58
N ASP A 62 14.70 1.44 1.24
CA ASP A 62 15.99 1.70 0.59
C ASP A 62 16.53 0.39 -0.02
N THR A 63 16.29 -0.76 0.61
CA THR A 63 16.78 -2.09 0.18
C THR A 63 15.68 -3.15 0.07
N ALA A 64 15.96 -4.23 -0.69
CA ALA A 64 15.05 -5.37 -0.89
C ALA A 64 14.71 -6.09 0.42
N GLU A 65 15.70 -6.29 1.27
CA GLU A 65 15.53 -6.94 2.58
C GLU A 65 14.59 -6.14 3.48
N GLU A 66 14.78 -4.82 3.57
CA GLU A 66 13.89 -3.94 4.35
C GLU A 66 12.45 -3.99 3.84
N LEU A 67 12.26 -4.06 2.51
CA LEU A 67 10.94 -4.16 1.90
C LEU A 67 10.26 -5.50 2.25
N GLU A 68 11.01 -6.60 2.22
CA GLU A 68 10.49 -7.93 2.55
C GLU A 68 10.13 -8.06 4.03
N GLU A 69 10.98 -7.56 4.93
CA GLU A 69 10.72 -7.51 6.36
C GLU A 69 9.41 -6.76 6.66
N ASN A 70 9.22 -5.59 6.05
CA ASN A 70 8.00 -4.81 6.24
C ASN A 70 6.78 -5.47 5.61
N LEU A 71 6.93 -6.09 4.44
CA LEU A 71 5.87 -6.88 3.82
C LEU A 71 5.39 -8.03 4.70
N ALA A 72 6.28 -8.67 5.46
CA ALA A 72 5.92 -9.77 6.35
C ALA A 72 4.95 -9.31 7.46
N VAL A 73 5.13 -8.11 7.99
CA VAL A 73 4.24 -7.53 9.01
C VAL A 73 2.83 -7.32 8.46
N TYR A 74 2.69 -6.80 7.23
CA TYR A 74 1.40 -6.42 6.66
C TYR A 74 0.70 -7.50 5.82
N LYS A 75 1.41 -8.54 5.37
CA LYS A 75 0.80 -9.68 4.66
C LYS A 75 0.05 -10.64 5.59
N GLY A 76 0.35 -10.63 6.89
CA GLY A 76 -0.28 -11.51 7.88
C GLY A 76 -1.53 -10.94 8.58
N ALA A 77 -1.96 -9.73 8.25
CA ALA A 77 -3.00 -8.97 8.96
C ALA A 77 -4.32 -8.80 8.18
#